data_AF-A0A8T3XX53-F1
#
_entry.id   AF-A0A8T3XX53-F1
#
_cell.length_a   1.000
_cell.length_b   1.000
_cell.length_c   1.000
_cell.angle_alpha   90.00
_cell.angle_beta   90.00
_cell.angle_gamma   90.00
#
_symmetry.space_group_name_H-M   'P 1'
#
loop_
_entity.id
_entity.type
_entity.pdbx_description
1 polymer ?
#
loop_
_entity_poly.entity_id
_entity_poly.type
_entity_poly.pdbx_seq_one_letter_code
_entity_poly.pdbx_strand_id
1 'polypeptide(L)'
;MGKEKYVKEILGFFEKTPAVSSKDIKLIINKTSIKKSYLYLFVHKLVKSGKIKRITKGFYTIFDDPTVAVFCFKPAYLGLQDSLSIHNLWEQESNVVVITGKKVRNGIRNILGSNVIIKRIKPKYLFGYELIEYNN
;
A
#
# COMPACT_ATOMS: atom_id res chain seq x y z
N MET A 1 -15.49 11.28 -24.42
CA MET A 1 -14.14 11.81 -24.14
C MET A 1 -13.83 12.07 -22.66
N GLY A 2 -14.80 12.21 -21.73
CA GLY A 2 -14.47 12.46 -20.31
C GLY A 2 -13.79 11.29 -19.57
N LYS A 3 -14.17 10.04 -19.86
CA LYS A 3 -13.76 8.85 -19.08
C LYS A 3 -12.27 8.52 -19.12
N GLU A 4 -11.55 8.83 -20.20
CA GLU A 4 -10.13 8.49 -20.36
C GLU A 4 -9.18 9.46 -19.65
N LYS A 5 -9.56 10.74 -19.51
CA LYS A 5 -8.73 11.75 -18.85
C LYS A 5 -8.43 11.38 -17.40
N TYR A 6 -9.44 10.88 -16.67
CA TYR A 6 -9.29 10.50 -15.25
C TYR A 6 -8.47 9.23 -15.05
N VAL A 7 -8.53 8.31 -16.01
CA VAL A 7 -7.72 7.09 -15.94
C VAL A 7 -6.24 7.44 -15.95
N LYS A 8 -5.84 8.36 -16.83
CA LYS A 8 -4.45 8.82 -16.91
C LYS A 8 -4.01 9.52 -15.62
N GLU A 9 -4.82 10.43 -15.08
CA GLU A 9 -4.49 11.15 -13.84
C GLU A 9 -4.37 10.19 -12.65
N ILE A 10 -5.30 9.23 -12.52
CA ILE A 10 -5.26 8.24 -11.44
C ILE A 10 -4.04 7.34 -11.62
N LEU A 11 -3.81 6.77 -12.80
CA LEU A 11 -2.65 5.90 -13.03
C LEU A 11 -1.32 6.64 -12.79
N GLY A 12 -1.20 7.91 -13.23
CA GLY A 12 -0.04 8.74 -12.92
C GLY A 12 0.14 9.04 -11.42
N PHE A 13 -0.94 8.98 -10.63
CA PHE A 13 -0.84 9.05 -9.16
C PHE A 13 -0.33 7.74 -8.55
N PHE A 14 -0.72 6.60 -9.11
CA PHE A 14 -0.22 5.28 -8.69
C PHE A 14 1.29 5.12 -8.98
N GLU A 15 1.79 5.68 -10.09
CA GLU A 15 3.22 5.69 -10.42
C GLU A 15 4.08 6.39 -9.36
N LYS A 16 3.53 7.38 -8.67
CA LYS A 16 4.24 8.20 -7.67
C LYS A 16 4.03 7.73 -6.23
N THR A 17 3.08 6.82 -6.01
CA THR A 17 2.60 6.49 -4.67
C THR A 17 2.59 4.97 -4.46
N PRO A 18 3.42 4.42 -3.56
CA PRO A 18 3.53 2.97 -3.35
C PRO A 18 2.21 2.28 -2.98
N ALA A 19 1.36 2.95 -2.20
CA ALA A 19 0.03 2.48 -1.83
C ALA A 19 -0.98 3.63 -1.84
N VAL A 20 -2.02 3.47 -2.66
CA VAL A 20 -3.10 4.45 -2.85
C VAL A 20 -4.35 3.98 -2.13
N SER A 21 -4.92 4.83 -1.27
CA SER A 21 -6.14 4.52 -0.55
C SER A 21 -7.40 4.87 -1.36
N SER A 22 -8.54 4.25 -1.03
CA SER A 22 -9.84 4.65 -1.57
C SER A 22 -10.19 6.12 -1.29
N LYS A 23 -9.62 6.73 -0.23
CA LYS A 23 -9.80 8.14 0.06
C LYS A 23 -9.04 9.01 -0.94
N ASP A 24 -7.84 8.61 -1.32
CA ASP A 24 -7.01 9.35 -2.30
C ASP A 24 -7.68 9.34 -3.67
N ILE A 25 -8.14 8.17 -4.13
CA ILE A 25 -8.88 8.04 -5.39
C ILE A 25 -10.15 8.90 -5.34
N LYS A 26 -10.86 8.91 -4.20
CA LYS A 26 -12.04 9.75 -4.02
C LYS A 26 -11.71 11.25 -4.09
N LEU A 27 -10.57 11.69 -3.55
CA LEU A 27 -10.14 13.08 -3.63
C LEU A 27 -9.84 13.51 -5.07
N ILE A 28 -9.17 12.66 -5.85
CA ILE A 28 -8.91 12.90 -7.28
C ILE A 28 -10.23 13.00 -8.07
N ILE A 29 -11.19 12.11 -7.81
CA ILE A 29 -12.50 12.11 -8.48
C ILE A 29 -13.41 13.26 -8.00
N ASN A 30 -13.32 13.70 -6.74
CA ASN A 30 -14.14 14.79 -6.23
C ASN A 30 -13.75 16.15 -6.82
N LYS A 31 -12.49 16.33 -7.25
CA LYS A 31 -12.10 17.50 -8.08
C LYS A 31 -12.86 17.57 -9.41
N THR A 32 -13.55 16.50 -9.78
CA THR A 32 -14.12 16.28 -11.10
C THR A 32 -15.58 15.85 -11.01
N SER A 33 -16.46 16.61 -10.35
CA SER A 33 -17.95 16.57 -10.44
C SER A 33 -18.67 15.21 -10.61
N ILE A 34 -18.14 14.09 -10.10
CA ILE A 34 -18.66 12.73 -10.32
C ILE A 34 -19.36 12.16 -9.07
N LYS A 35 -20.41 11.36 -9.30
CA LYS A 35 -21.14 10.64 -8.24
C LYS A 35 -20.29 9.54 -7.61
N LYS A 36 -20.37 9.41 -6.27
CA LYS A 36 -19.64 8.40 -5.46
C LYS A 36 -19.82 6.96 -5.92
N SER A 37 -20.97 6.60 -6.49
CA SER A 37 -21.24 5.25 -7.01
C SER A 37 -20.29 4.84 -8.13
N TYR A 38 -19.79 5.80 -8.91
CA TYR A 38 -18.85 5.56 -10.00
C TYR A 38 -17.47 5.13 -9.49
N LEU A 39 -17.03 5.61 -8.32
CA LEU A 39 -15.73 5.27 -7.74
C LEU A 39 -15.58 3.75 -7.51
N TYR A 40 -16.58 3.12 -6.91
CA TYR A 40 -16.51 1.69 -6.60
C TYR A 40 -16.48 0.83 -7.88
N LEU A 41 -17.33 1.18 -8.85
CA LEU A 41 -17.35 0.51 -10.14
C LEU A 41 -16.02 0.70 -10.89
N PHE A 42 -15.46 1.90 -10.84
CA PHE A 42 -14.20 2.23 -11.49
C PHE A 42 -13.03 1.44 -10.92
N VAL A 43 -12.86 1.47 -9.59
CA VAL A 43 -11.80 0.71 -8.91
C VAL A 43 -11.97 -0.78 -9.16
N HIS A 44 -13.20 -1.30 -9.10
CA HIS A 44 -13.47 -2.70 -9.42
C HIS A 44 -13.03 -3.06 -10.84
N LYS A 45 -13.32 -2.22 -11.85
CA LYS A 45 -12.89 -2.44 -13.23
C LYS A 45 -11.37 -2.41 -13.36
N LEU A 46 -10.67 -1.48 -12.71
CA LEU A 46 -9.21 -1.41 -12.75
C LEU A 46 -8.57 -2.67 -12.15
N VAL A 47 -9.06 -3.11 -10.98
CA VAL A 47 -8.60 -4.35 -10.34
C VAL A 47 -8.88 -5.56 -11.23
N LYS A 48 -10.10 -5.67 -11.76
CA LYS A 48 -10.48 -6.78 -12.65
C LYS A 48 -9.65 -6.82 -13.94
N SER A 49 -9.23 -5.66 -14.45
CA SER A 49 -8.36 -5.54 -15.62
C SER A 49 -6.87 -5.75 -15.32
N GLY A 50 -6.47 -5.94 -14.06
CA GLY A 50 -5.07 -6.10 -13.67
C GLY A 50 -4.24 -4.81 -13.64
N LYS A 51 -4.81 -3.66 -14.03
CA LYS A 51 -4.13 -2.35 -14.04
C LYS A 51 -3.71 -1.86 -12.66
N ILE A 52 -4.44 -2.25 -11.63
CA ILE A 52 -4.06 -2.03 -10.23
C ILE A 52 -4.33 -3.32 -9.45
N LYS A 53 -3.58 -3.51 -8.37
CA LYS A 53 -3.62 -4.66 -7.49
C LYS A 53 -4.11 -4.23 -6.13
N ARG A 54 -4.92 -5.05 -5.48
CA ARG A 54 -5.44 -4.76 -4.14
C ARG A 54 -4.47 -5.28 -3.10
N ILE A 55 -3.96 -4.40 -2.25
CA ILE A 55 -3.09 -4.79 -1.12
C ILE A 55 -3.96 -5.30 0.04
N THR A 56 -4.94 -4.48 0.45
CA THR A 56 -5.89 -4.79 1.52
C THR A 56 -7.20 -4.06 1.25
N LYS A 57 -8.20 -4.19 2.14
CA LYS A 57 -9.46 -3.44 1.97
C LYS A 57 -9.20 -1.94 2.00
N GLY A 58 -9.49 -1.30 0.87
CA GLY A 58 -9.39 0.15 0.70
C GLY A 58 -8.00 0.66 0.31
N PHE A 59 -7.05 -0.22 -0.01
CA PHE A 59 -5.70 0.15 -0.47
C PHE A 59 -5.30 -0.66 -1.70
N TYR A 60 -4.65 0.01 -2.64
CA TYR A 60 -4.31 -0.51 -3.95
C TYR A 60 -2.90 -0.05 -4.35
N THR A 61 -2.29 -0.74 -5.30
CA THR A 61 -0.98 -0.41 -5.86
C THR A 61 -0.88 -0.85 -7.31
N ILE A 62 0.14 -0.39 -8.03
CA ILE A 62 0.56 -0.96 -9.32
C ILE A 62 1.81 -1.85 -9.18
N PHE A 63 2.49 -1.78 -8.04
CA PHE A 63 3.73 -2.49 -7.78
C PHE A 63 3.45 -3.95 -7.39
N ASP A 64 4.40 -4.82 -7.72
CA ASP A 64 4.37 -6.25 -7.41
C ASP A 64 5.18 -6.62 -6.16
N ASP A 65 5.57 -5.62 -5.38
CA ASP A 65 6.35 -5.82 -4.17
C ASP A 65 5.45 -5.85 -2.92
N PRO A 66 5.41 -6.94 -2.13
CA PRO A 66 4.66 -7.01 -0.89
C PRO A 66 5.12 -6.00 0.19
N THR A 67 6.32 -5.42 0.12
CA THR A 67 6.81 -4.40 1.07
C THR A 67 5.90 -3.17 1.12
N VAL A 68 5.21 -2.86 0.01
CA VAL A 68 4.25 -1.74 -0.07
C VAL A 68 3.09 -1.87 0.93
N ALA A 69 2.88 -3.06 1.50
CA ALA A 69 1.93 -3.28 2.57
C ALA A 69 2.15 -2.36 3.77
N VAL A 70 3.41 -1.99 4.10
CA VAL A 70 3.75 -1.12 5.23
C VAL A 70 2.96 0.20 5.21
N PHE A 71 2.77 0.77 4.02
CA PHE A 71 2.05 2.03 3.83
C PHE A 71 0.56 1.97 4.16
N CYS A 72 -0.04 0.77 4.16
CA CYS A 72 -1.45 0.56 4.52
C CYS A 72 -1.70 0.60 6.05
N PHE A 73 -0.65 0.41 6.83
CA PHE A 73 -0.70 0.24 8.29
C PHE A 73 -0.09 1.40 9.06
N LYS A 74 0.15 2.55 8.41
CA LYS A 74 0.72 3.74 9.06
C LYS A 74 0.01 4.10 10.39
N PRO A 75 0.77 4.47 11.44
CA PRO A 75 2.23 4.51 11.48
C PRO A 75 2.83 3.09 11.66
N ALA A 76 3.84 2.75 10.85
CA ALA A 76 4.38 1.40 10.72
C ALA A 76 5.82 1.36 10.17
N TYR A 77 6.53 0.26 10.43
CA TYR A 77 7.87 -0.07 9.92
C TYR A 77 7.86 -1.38 9.13
N LEU A 78 8.82 -1.49 8.21
CA LEU A 78 9.40 -2.77 7.84
C LEU A 78 10.32 -3.21 9.00
N GLY A 79 10.01 -4.34 9.61
CA GLY A 79 10.60 -4.77 10.87
C GLY A 79 11.41 -6.06 10.76
N LEU A 80 12.10 -6.40 11.84
CA LEU A 80 12.85 -7.65 11.99
C LEU A 80 13.88 -7.83 10.85
N GLN A 81 13.78 -8.90 10.09
CA GLN A 81 14.69 -9.23 9.00
C GLN A 81 14.71 -8.15 7.92
N ASP A 82 13.56 -7.58 7.56
CA ASP A 82 13.51 -6.51 6.55
C ASP A 82 14.38 -5.30 6.95
N SER A 83 14.40 -4.96 8.26
CA SER A 83 15.26 -3.88 8.76
C SER A 83 16.73 -4.24 8.66
N LEU A 84 17.10 -5.50 8.94
CA LEU A 84 18.49 -5.96 8.81
C LEU A 84 18.94 -5.94 7.35
N SER A 85 18.08 -6.37 6.43
CA SER A 85 18.37 -6.34 4.99
C SER A 85 18.55 -4.91 4.48
N ILE A 86 17.71 -3.97 4.90
CA ILE A 86 17.85 -2.53 4.58
C ILE A 86 19.21 -1.98 5.03
N HIS A 87 19.79 -2.51 6.10
CA HIS A 87 21.10 -2.10 6.62
C HIS A 87 22.26 -3.00 6.14
N ASN A 88 22.05 -3.84 5.11
CA ASN A 88 23.05 -4.78 4.58
C ASN A 88 23.61 -5.74 5.64
N LEU A 89 22.82 -6.07 6.66
CA LEU A 89 23.17 -7.02 7.73
C LEU A 89 22.56 -8.40 7.50
N TRP A 90 21.76 -8.57 6.45
CA TRP A 90 21.05 -9.81 6.14
C TRP A 90 20.78 -9.92 4.64
N GLU A 91 21.12 -11.06 4.03
CA GLU A 91 20.99 -11.29 2.59
C GLU A 91 19.88 -12.29 2.22
N GLN A 92 19.39 -13.09 3.18
CA GLN A 92 18.40 -14.12 2.89
C GLN A 92 17.01 -13.49 2.72
N GLU A 93 16.26 -13.95 1.71
CA GLU A 93 14.87 -13.54 1.55
C GLU A 93 14.03 -13.94 2.77
N SER A 94 13.31 -12.96 3.31
CA SER A 94 12.39 -13.13 4.43
C SER A 94 10.97 -12.73 4.04
N ASN A 95 9.99 -13.29 4.76
CA ASN A 95 8.63 -12.77 4.68
C ASN A 95 8.61 -11.34 5.20
N VAL A 96 7.94 -10.45 4.47
CA VAL A 96 7.76 -9.05 4.88
C VAL A 96 7.08 -8.98 6.24
N VAL A 97 7.67 -8.23 7.18
CA VAL A 97 7.14 -8.02 8.52
C VAL A 97 6.77 -6.55 8.71
N VAL A 98 5.47 -6.28 8.82
CA VAL A 98 4.96 -4.94 9.11
C VAL A 98 4.71 -4.80 10.61
N ILE A 99 5.52 -3.97 11.27
CA ILE A 99 5.32 -3.57 12.66
C ILE A 99 4.50 -2.30 12.69
N THR A 100 3.40 -2.26 13.44
CA THR A 100 2.47 -1.12 13.41
C THR A 100 1.89 -0.77 14.78
N GLY A 101 1.68 0.53 15.02
CA GLY A 101 0.96 1.01 16.21
C GLY A 101 -0.57 0.98 16.03
N LYS A 102 -1.05 0.82 14.80
CA LYS A 102 -2.46 0.84 14.44
C LYS A 102 -3.20 -0.36 15.07
N LYS A 103 -4.45 -0.15 15.46
CA LYS A 103 -5.32 -1.23 15.97
C LYS A 103 -5.72 -2.17 14.83
N VAL A 104 -4.89 -3.19 14.58
CA VAL A 104 -5.11 -4.24 13.58
C VAL A 104 -4.86 -5.62 14.18
N ARG A 105 -5.49 -6.65 13.59
CA ARG A 105 -5.28 -8.05 13.97
C ARG A 105 -3.87 -8.49 13.56
N ASN A 106 -3.16 -9.10 14.50
CA ASN A 106 -1.87 -9.74 14.28
C ASN A 106 -2.02 -11.04 13.48
N GLY A 107 -0.98 -11.37 12.71
CA GLY A 107 -0.88 -12.63 12.00
C GLY A 107 -0.48 -12.45 10.54
N ILE A 108 -0.54 -13.56 9.81
CA ILE A 108 -0.15 -13.65 8.41
C ILE A 108 -1.31 -13.16 7.53
N ARG A 109 -0.98 -12.40 6.49
CA ARG A 109 -1.90 -12.01 5.42
C ARG A 109 -1.27 -12.36 4.07
N ASN A 110 -2.05 -12.96 3.18
CA ASN A 110 -1.63 -13.09 1.79
C ASN A 110 -1.83 -11.74 1.09
N ILE A 111 -0.74 -11.12 0.65
CA ILE A 111 -0.71 -9.83 -0.05
C ILE A 111 0.16 -10.00 -1.28
N LEU A 112 -0.39 -9.71 -2.46
CA LEU A 112 0.31 -9.82 -3.75
C LEU A 112 0.94 -11.22 -3.99
N GLY A 113 0.33 -12.28 -3.47
CA GLY A 113 0.84 -13.65 -3.61
C GLY A 113 1.82 -14.07 -2.51
N SER A 114 2.28 -13.14 -1.67
CA SER A 114 3.27 -13.39 -0.61
C SER A 114 2.66 -13.32 0.79
N ASN A 115 3.28 -14.02 1.74
CA ASN A 115 2.89 -13.96 3.15
C ASN A 115 3.51 -12.74 3.81
N VAL A 116 2.66 -11.81 4.26
CA VAL A 116 3.07 -10.62 5.02
C VAL A 116 2.63 -10.78 6.47
N ILE A 117 3.58 -10.64 7.39
CA ILE A 117 3.35 -10.77 8.83
C ILE A 117 3.00 -9.40 9.39
N ILE A 118 1.80 -9.24 9.92
CA ILE A 118 1.37 -8.01 10.59
C ILE A 118 1.56 -8.18 12.10
N LYS A 119 2.36 -7.29 12.71
CA LYS A 119 2.62 -7.27 14.15
C LYS A 119 2.30 -5.92 14.75
N ARG A 120 1.24 -5.88 15.56
CA ARG A 120 0.87 -4.72 16.34
C ARG A 120 1.72 -4.62 17.60
N ILE A 121 2.28 -3.44 17.83
CA ILE A 121 2.95 -3.05 19.08
C ILE A 121 2.18 -1.90 19.75
N LYS A 122 2.49 -1.62 21.02
CA LYS A 122 1.94 -0.43 21.68
C LYS A 122 2.48 0.83 20.98
N PRO A 123 1.66 1.84 20.66
CA PRO A 123 2.11 3.04 19.96
C PRO A 123 3.31 3.74 20.61
N LYS A 124 3.45 3.66 21.94
CA LYS A 124 4.59 4.22 22.68
C LYS A 124 5.95 3.61 22.32
N TYR A 125 5.97 2.43 21.70
CA TYR A 125 7.18 1.77 21.22
C TYR A 125 7.44 2.03 19.73
N LEU A 126 6.64 2.89 19.10
CA LEU A 126 6.77 3.27 17.71
C LEU A 126 7.33 4.69 17.64
N PHE A 127 8.65 4.81 17.45
CA PHE A 127 9.40 6.06 17.40
C PHE A 127 10.58 5.97 16.42
N GLY A 128 11.05 7.11 15.88
CA GLY A 128 12.23 7.14 14.99
C GLY A 128 12.03 6.41 13.66
N TYR A 129 10.94 6.67 12.94
CA TYR A 129 10.76 6.13 11.57
C TYR A 129 11.34 7.07 10.53
N GLU A 130 11.94 6.46 9.52
CA GLU A 130 12.49 7.12 8.34
C GLU A 130 11.79 6.57 7.08
N LEU A 131 11.63 7.44 6.09
CA LEU A 131 11.23 7.03 4.74
C LEU A 131 12.50 6.81 3.93
N ILE A 132 12.70 5.57 3.50
CA ILE A 132 13.88 5.16 2.74
C ILE A 132 13.46 5.02 1.27
N GLU A 133 14.28 5.54 0.37
CA GLU A 133 14.10 5.32 -1.07
C GLU A 133 14.50 3.88 -1.42
N TYR A 134 13.61 3.19 -2.12
CA TYR A 134 13.82 1.81 -2.55
C TYR A 134 14.64 1.84 -3.86
N ASN A 135 15.80 1.18 -3.88
CA ASN A 135 16.85 1.13 -4.95
C ASN A 135 18.10 2.03 -4.78
N ASN A 136 18.73 2.05 -3.60
CA ASN A 136 20.17 2.33 -3.51
C ASN A 136 20.94 1.02 -3.41
#